data_AF-A0A944MYB2-F1
#
_entry.id   AF-A0A944MYB2-F1
#
_cell.length_a   1.000
_cell.length_b   1.000
_cell.length_c   1.000
_cell.angle_alpha   90.00
_cell.angle_beta   90.00
_cell.angle_gamma   90.00
#
_symmetry.space_group_name_H-M   'P 1'
#
loop_
_entity.id
_entity.type
_entity.pdbx_description
1 polymer ?
#
loop_
_entity_poly.entity_id
_entity_poly.type
_entity_poly.pdbx_seq_one_letter_code
_entity_poly.pdbx_strand_id
1 'polypeptide(L)'
;MTAGLDHESWSVADSADLYEVARWGNGYFSIADDGNLLVHPDRSPKRHVDLKKLIDRLEVRGIGLPVLLRFGEILQHRLQEINRAFSSAMKDSGYLGDYCCIYPIKVNQQRQVVEEVLRFGRPYQFGLEAGSKPELLAVIALADNDTPIICNGFKDAEFIEMVMLAQKIGRNIIPVVERYSELAELVDCASKIGVRPNIGMRMKLAAKGSGRWHASAGFRSKFGLSVSELMKGVDFLAERNMSDCFQLLHFHQGSQITNIRHIKAALNESARVYVELVKRGAGLKFLDVGGGLGVDYDGSQTNFESSVNYTLQEYANDVVCHVQNVCDDAGVQHPTIMTESGRAVVAYHSMLVFNVLGVSEQTNDGSIGDPPPNAEKPVQ
;
A
#
# COMPACT_ATOMS: atom_id res chain seq x y z
N MET A 1 37.68 32.50 -10.36
CA MET A 1 37.22 32.29 -11.75
C MET A 1 36.14 31.23 -11.71
N THR A 2 34.92 31.68 -11.41
CA THR A 2 33.70 30.88 -11.56
C THR A 2 33.44 30.76 -13.05
N ALA A 3 33.69 29.58 -13.61
CA ALA A 3 33.26 29.27 -14.96
C ALA A 3 31.74 29.47 -15.01
N GLY A 4 31.30 30.41 -15.84
CA GLY A 4 29.90 30.48 -16.22
C GLY A 4 29.52 29.15 -16.83
N LEU A 5 28.35 28.64 -16.46
CA LEU A 5 27.72 27.60 -17.25
C LEU A 5 27.37 28.28 -18.59
N ASP A 6 28.19 28.03 -19.61
CA ASP A 6 27.86 28.40 -20.98
C ASP A 6 26.54 27.72 -21.33
N HIS A 7 25.49 28.52 -21.56
CA HIS A 7 24.15 28.06 -21.95
C HIS A 7 24.09 27.44 -23.36
N GLU A 8 25.24 27.22 -24.01
CA GLU A 8 25.31 26.66 -25.35
C GLU A 8 25.32 25.12 -25.30
N SER A 9 24.13 24.57 -25.52
CA SER A 9 23.76 23.17 -25.78
C SER A 9 23.44 22.26 -24.57
N TRP A 10 22.52 22.69 -23.70
CA TRP A 10 21.80 21.73 -22.84
C TRP A 10 21.11 20.66 -23.70
N SER A 11 21.53 19.41 -23.55
CA SER A 11 21.06 18.29 -24.37
C SER A 11 20.04 17.41 -23.62
N VAL A 12 19.39 16.50 -24.35
CA VAL A 12 18.54 15.47 -23.75
C VAL A 12 19.34 14.56 -22.81
N ALA A 13 20.63 14.31 -23.12
CA ALA A 13 21.51 13.54 -22.27
C ALA A 13 21.77 14.25 -20.93
N ASP A 14 22.01 15.57 -20.96
CA ASP A 14 22.20 16.36 -19.74
C ASP A 14 20.94 16.35 -18.85
N SER A 15 19.75 16.46 -19.45
CA SER A 15 18.48 16.28 -18.75
C SER A 15 18.33 14.89 -18.13
N ALA A 16 18.68 13.84 -18.89
CA ALA A 16 18.57 12.46 -18.42
C ALA A 16 19.52 12.18 -17.24
N ASP A 17 20.73 12.72 -17.28
CA ASP A 17 21.74 12.60 -16.22
C ASP A 17 21.37 13.44 -14.99
N LEU A 18 20.83 14.65 -15.17
CA LEU A 18 20.43 15.52 -14.05
C LEU A 18 19.19 15.00 -13.31
N TYR A 19 18.14 14.64 -14.05
CA TYR A 19 16.84 14.29 -13.46
C TYR A 19 16.69 12.81 -13.14
N GLU A 20 17.57 11.97 -13.69
CA GLU A 20 17.64 10.52 -13.46
C GLU A 20 16.26 9.82 -13.56
N VAL A 21 15.41 10.26 -14.51
CA VAL A 21 14.03 9.75 -14.67
C VAL A 21 14.00 8.23 -14.80
N ALA A 22 15.02 7.63 -15.42
CA ALA A 22 15.13 6.18 -15.54
C ALA A 22 15.24 5.46 -14.18
N ARG A 23 15.77 6.11 -13.13
CA ARG A 23 15.96 5.50 -11.81
C ARG A 23 14.66 5.46 -11.00
N TRP A 24 14.07 6.62 -10.74
CA TRP A 24 12.82 6.71 -9.96
C TRP A 24 11.59 6.41 -10.82
N GLY A 25 11.65 6.60 -12.14
CA GLY A 25 10.52 6.42 -13.04
C GLY A 25 10.05 4.98 -13.17
N ASN A 26 10.86 4.01 -12.71
CA ASN A 26 10.49 2.61 -12.52
C ASN A 26 9.88 1.99 -13.80
N GLY A 27 10.41 2.38 -14.96
CA GLY A 27 9.94 2.01 -16.30
C GLY A 27 8.62 2.66 -16.75
N TYR A 28 7.91 3.38 -15.87
CA TYR A 28 6.67 4.10 -16.20
C TYR A 28 6.92 5.45 -16.85
N PHE A 29 8.10 6.04 -16.62
CA PHE A 29 8.46 7.35 -17.14
C PHE A 29 9.81 7.28 -17.86
N SER A 30 9.91 7.96 -18.99
CA SER A 30 11.16 8.12 -19.74
C SER A 30 11.17 9.46 -20.49
N ILE A 31 12.33 9.85 -21.02
CA ILE A 31 12.48 11.06 -21.84
C ILE A 31 12.65 10.64 -23.30
N ALA A 32 11.88 11.24 -24.20
CA ALA A 32 11.96 11.04 -25.64
C ALA A 32 13.16 11.80 -26.26
N ASP A 33 13.51 11.44 -27.50
CA ASP A 33 14.58 12.12 -28.26
C ASP A 33 14.27 13.62 -28.52
N ASP A 34 12.99 14.00 -28.50
CA ASP A 34 12.54 15.40 -28.60
C ASP A 34 12.48 16.13 -27.24
N GLY A 35 12.92 15.48 -26.16
CA GLY A 35 12.96 16.02 -24.80
C GLY A 35 11.65 15.92 -24.01
N ASN A 36 10.57 15.40 -24.61
CA ASN A 36 9.30 15.26 -23.91
C ASN A 36 9.30 14.09 -22.90
N LEU A 37 8.56 14.26 -21.80
CA LEU A 37 8.29 13.17 -20.85
C LEU A 37 7.27 12.19 -21.46
N LEU A 38 7.64 10.91 -21.49
CA LEU A 38 6.80 9.81 -21.90
C LEU A 38 6.25 9.06 -20.69
N VAL A 39 4.98 8.66 -20.76
CA VAL A 39 4.33 7.78 -19.78
C VAL A 39 4.05 6.42 -20.42
N HIS A 40 4.58 5.35 -19.83
CA HIS A 40 4.46 3.96 -20.29
C HIS A 40 3.49 3.19 -19.41
N PRO A 41 2.23 2.95 -19.80
CA PRO A 41 1.22 2.40 -18.90
C PRO A 41 1.54 1.01 -18.34
N ASP A 42 2.35 0.22 -19.05
CA ASP A 42 2.74 -1.15 -18.73
C ASP A 42 4.27 -1.36 -18.75
N ARG A 43 5.05 -0.27 -18.63
CA ARG A 43 6.51 -0.24 -18.78
C ARG A 43 7.05 -0.66 -20.16
N SER A 44 6.20 -0.90 -21.15
CA SER A 44 6.63 -1.21 -22.51
C SER A 44 7.16 0.05 -23.20
N PRO A 45 8.40 0.05 -23.73
CA PRO A 45 8.91 1.19 -24.49
C PRO A 45 8.07 1.49 -25.74
N LYS A 46 7.42 0.45 -26.30
CA LYS A 46 6.61 0.55 -27.52
C LYS A 46 5.26 1.22 -27.31
N ARG A 47 4.79 1.31 -26.07
CA ARG A 47 3.47 1.85 -25.72
C ARG A 47 3.65 3.01 -24.76
N HIS A 48 3.44 4.22 -25.27
CA HIS A 48 3.63 5.43 -24.48
C HIS A 48 2.63 6.52 -24.81
N VAL A 49 2.48 7.44 -23.87
CA VAL A 49 1.80 8.72 -24.04
C VAL A 49 2.84 9.81 -23.90
N ASP A 50 3.02 10.61 -24.95
CA ASP A 50 3.79 11.86 -24.86
C ASP A 50 2.97 12.88 -24.05
N LEU A 51 3.52 13.29 -22.90
CA LEU A 51 2.82 14.14 -21.96
C LEU A 51 2.57 15.54 -22.51
N LYS A 52 3.55 16.14 -23.21
CA LYS A 52 3.39 17.49 -23.78
C LYS A 52 2.28 17.48 -24.82
N LYS A 53 2.28 16.50 -25.72
CA LYS A 53 1.23 16.31 -26.73
C LYS A 53 -0.15 16.00 -26.11
N LEU A 54 -0.19 15.38 -24.93
CA LEU A 54 -1.45 15.20 -24.19
C LEU A 54 -1.97 16.53 -23.64
N ILE A 55 -1.12 17.31 -22.96
CA ILE A 55 -1.50 18.61 -22.40
C ILE A 55 -1.97 19.58 -23.49
N ASP A 56 -1.26 19.66 -24.62
CA ASP A 56 -1.65 20.54 -25.73
C ASP A 56 -3.04 20.20 -26.28
N ARG A 57 -3.39 18.91 -26.32
CA ARG A 57 -4.73 18.47 -26.71
C ARG A 57 -5.79 18.78 -25.66
N LEU A 58 -5.44 18.82 -24.37
CA LEU A 58 -6.37 19.20 -23.30
C LEU A 58 -6.66 20.70 -23.35
N GLU A 59 -5.63 21.53 -23.57
CA GLU A 59 -5.78 22.99 -23.71
C GLU A 59 -6.65 23.36 -24.92
N VAL A 60 -6.43 22.70 -26.07
CA VAL A 60 -7.30 22.87 -27.27
C VAL A 60 -8.76 22.51 -26.98
N ARG A 61 -9.02 21.61 -26.02
CA ARG A 61 -10.37 21.23 -25.57
C ARG A 61 -10.93 22.15 -24.48
N GLY A 62 -10.22 23.23 -24.12
CA GLY A 62 -10.62 24.17 -23.08
C GLY A 62 -10.38 23.68 -21.66
N ILE A 63 -9.53 22.66 -21.47
CA ILE A 63 -9.13 22.16 -20.15
C ILE A 63 -7.78 22.81 -19.81
N GLY A 64 -7.82 23.88 -19.00
CA GLY A 64 -6.63 24.59 -18.55
C GLY A 64 -5.91 23.88 -17.39
N LEU A 65 -4.65 24.26 -17.20
CA LEU A 65 -3.82 23.83 -16.07
C LEU A 65 -4.20 24.62 -14.79
N PRO A 66 -4.03 24.06 -13.58
CA PRO A 66 -3.43 22.76 -13.26
C PRO A 66 -4.38 21.57 -13.51
N VAL A 67 -3.82 20.44 -13.93
CA VAL A 67 -4.55 19.17 -14.11
C VAL A 67 -3.90 18.03 -13.35
N LEU A 68 -4.72 17.15 -12.78
CA LEU A 68 -4.27 15.90 -12.17
C LEU A 68 -4.61 14.74 -13.12
N LEU A 69 -3.59 14.21 -13.79
CA LEU A 69 -3.71 13.06 -14.66
C LEU A 69 -3.66 11.77 -13.85
N ARG A 70 -4.45 10.77 -14.26
CA ARG A 70 -4.44 9.42 -13.70
C ARG A 70 -4.35 8.37 -14.80
N PHE A 71 -3.47 7.40 -14.61
CA PHE A 71 -3.15 6.34 -15.55
C PHE A 71 -3.60 5.00 -14.96
N GLY A 72 -4.86 4.61 -15.21
CA GLY A 72 -5.44 3.39 -14.64
C GLY A 72 -4.68 2.11 -15.01
N GLU A 73 -4.07 2.06 -16.18
CA GLU A 73 -3.25 0.92 -16.61
C GLU A 73 -1.95 0.78 -15.81
N ILE A 74 -1.41 1.88 -15.24
CA ILE A 74 -0.30 1.79 -14.29
C ILE A 74 -0.76 1.07 -13.02
N LEU A 75 -1.97 1.38 -12.50
CA LEU A 75 -2.54 0.63 -11.37
C LEU A 75 -2.69 -0.85 -11.70
N GLN A 76 -3.23 -1.16 -12.89
CA GLN A 76 -3.36 -2.54 -13.36
C GLN A 76 -2.01 -3.25 -13.37
N HIS A 77 -0.98 -2.64 -13.95
CA HIS A 77 0.36 -3.20 -14.01
C HIS A 77 0.95 -3.41 -12.61
N ARG A 78 0.81 -2.44 -11.70
CA ARG A 78 1.31 -2.56 -10.32
C ARG A 78 0.68 -3.72 -9.57
N LEU A 79 -0.63 -3.91 -9.69
CA LEU A 79 -1.33 -5.05 -9.06
C LEU A 79 -0.85 -6.38 -9.63
N GLN A 80 -0.64 -6.46 -10.95
CA GLN A 80 -0.07 -7.65 -11.60
C GLN A 80 1.35 -7.95 -11.13
N GLU A 81 2.21 -6.94 -11.00
CA GLU A 81 3.58 -7.11 -10.54
C GLU A 81 3.64 -7.61 -9.10
N ILE A 82 2.82 -7.04 -8.21
CA ILE A 82 2.72 -7.49 -6.83
C ILE A 82 2.27 -8.95 -6.78
N ASN A 83 1.22 -9.32 -7.51
CA ASN A 83 0.78 -10.71 -7.59
C ASN A 83 1.90 -11.63 -8.11
N ARG A 84 2.53 -11.26 -9.23
CA ARG A 84 3.60 -12.07 -9.85
C ARG A 84 4.79 -12.27 -8.92
N ALA A 85 5.19 -11.25 -8.16
CA ALA A 85 6.31 -11.35 -7.24
C ALA A 85 6.05 -12.39 -6.15
N PHE A 86 4.86 -12.34 -5.53
CA PHE A 86 4.45 -13.31 -4.51
C PHE A 86 4.19 -14.70 -5.10
N SER A 87 3.52 -14.81 -6.24
CA SER A 87 3.33 -16.11 -6.91
C SER A 87 4.66 -16.76 -7.30
N SER A 88 5.65 -15.98 -7.74
CA SER A 88 6.99 -16.50 -8.07
C SER A 88 7.72 -16.96 -6.82
N ALA A 89 7.72 -16.14 -5.76
CA ALA A 89 8.32 -16.50 -4.48
C ALA A 89 7.71 -17.79 -3.90
N MET A 90 6.39 -17.92 -3.92
CA MET A 90 5.67 -19.11 -3.44
C MET A 90 5.97 -20.35 -4.28
N LYS A 91 6.02 -20.21 -5.61
CA LYS A 91 6.34 -21.32 -6.50
C LYS A 91 7.77 -21.80 -6.31
N ASP A 92 8.73 -20.88 -6.21
CA ASP A 92 10.15 -21.19 -6.11
C ASP A 92 10.50 -21.84 -4.76
N SER A 93 9.78 -21.48 -3.70
CA SER A 93 9.97 -22.04 -2.36
C SER A 93 9.08 -23.25 -2.05
N GLY A 94 8.11 -23.57 -2.91
CA GLY A 94 7.12 -24.63 -2.67
C GLY A 94 6.11 -24.29 -1.57
N TYR A 95 5.80 -23.02 -1.39
CA TYR A 95 4.83 -22.56 -0.40
C TYR A 95 3.41 -23.09 -0.70
N LEU A 96 2.76 -23.68 0.30
CA LEU A 96 1.45 -24.34 0.15
C LEU A 96 0.23 -23.43 0.41
N GLY A 97 0.44 -22.23 0.94
CA GLY A 97 -0.64 -21.25 1.15
C GLY A 97 -0.82 -20.31 -0.05
N ASP A 98 -1.85 -19.48 0.00
CA ASP A 98 -2.17 -18.51 -1.06
C ASP A 98 -1.65 -17.09 -0.74
N TYR A 99 -1.76 -16.19 -1.71
CA TYR A 99 -1.47 -14.76 -1.56
C TYR A 99 -2.69 -13.90 -1.86
N CYS A 100 -2.93 -12.86 -1.05
CA CYS A 100 -3.95 -11.86 -1.31
C CYS A 100 -3.43 -10.45 -0.98
N CYS A 101 -3.45 -9.53 -1.96
CA CYS A 101 -3.22 -8.12 -1.69
C CYS A 101 -4.53 -7.47 -1.23
N ILE A 102 -4.48 -6.77 -0.11
CA ILE A 102 -5.58 -5.97 0.42
C ILE A 102 -5.24 -4.50 0.17
N TYR A 103 -6.10 -3.74 -0.49
CA TYR A 103 -5.83 -2.32 -0.74
C TYR A 103 -6.40 -1.44 0.38
N PRO A 104 -5.56 -0.79 1.21
CA PRO A 104 -6.04 0.12 2.25
C PRO A 104 -6.49 1.44 1.64
N ILE A 105 -7.79 1.71 1.68
CA ILE A 105 -8.36 2.87 0.97
C ILE A 105 -7.88 4.20 1.55
N LYS A 106 -7.36 4.20 2.79
CA LYS A 106 -6.72 5.37 3.43
C LYS A 106 -5.65 6.05 2.57
N VAL A 107 -5.02 5.30 1.66
CA VAL A 107 -3.97 5.81 0.76
C VAL A 107 -4.57 6.64 -0.38
N ASN A 108 -5.71 6.22 -0.93
CA ASN A 108 -6.47 6.98 -1.93
C ASN A 108 -7.92 6.46 -1.98
N GLN A 109 -8.85 7.21 -1.38
CA GLN A 109 -10.27 6.86 -1.27
C GLN A 109 -11.09 7.27 -2.52
N GLN A 110 -10.46 7.88 -3.52
CA GLN A 110 -11.16 8.36 -4.71
C GLN A 110 -11.84 7.19 -5.42
N ARG A 111 -13.16 7.29 -5.62
CA ARG A 111 -14.00 6.22 -6.18
C ARG A 111 -13.36 5.57 -7.42
N GLN A 112 -12.90 6.37 -8.37
CA GLN A 112 -12.25 5.90 -9.59
C GLN A 112 -11.02 5.02 -9.34
N VAL A 113 -10.22 5.34 -8.31
CA VAL A 113 -9.03 4.54 -7.96
C VAL A 113 -9.47 3.22 -7.31
N VAL A 114 -10.42 3.27 -6.38
CA VAL A 114 -10.89 2.07 -5.67
C VAL A 114 -11.60 1.10 -6.62
N GLU A 115 -12.44 1.61 -7.53
CA GLU A 115 -13.11 0.81 -8.56
C GLU A 115 -12.10 0.15 -9.50
N GLU A 116 -11.06 0.86 -9.92
CA GLU A 116 -9.99 0.29 -10.76
C GLU A 116 -9.19 -0.77 -10.00
N VAL A 117 -8.82 -0.52 -8.75
CA VAL A 117 -8.11 -1.50 -7.92
C VAL A 117 -8.94 -2.77 -7.73
N LEU A 118 -10.23 -2.65 -7.41
CA LEU A 118 -11.14 -3.79 -7.32
C LEU A 118 -11.25 -4.54 -8.65
N ARG A 119 -11.48 -3.82 -9.76
CA ARG A 119 -11.63 -4.42 -11.09
C ARG A 119 -10.39 -5.18 -11.52
N PHE A 120 -9.21 -4.58 -11.36
CA PHE A 120 -7.94 -5.18 -11.78
C PHE A 120 -7.43 -6.22 -10.79
N GLY A 121 -7.83 -6.15 -9.52
CA GLY A 121 -7.49 -7.10 -8.46
C GLY A 121 -8.37 -8.35 -8.43
N ARG A 122 -9.58 -8.32 -9.01
CA ARG A 122 -10.53 -9.43 -9.02
C ARG A 122 -9.96 -10.77 -9.52
N PRO A 123 -9.16 -10.85 -10.60
CA PRO A 123 -8.56 -12.11 -11.05
C PRO A 123 -7.62 -12.76 -10.03
N TYR A 124 -7.15 -11.99 -9.04
CA TYR A 124 -6.24 -12.41 -7.98
C TYR A 124 -6.92 -12.47 -6.61
N GLN A 125 -8.25 -12.30 -6.55
CA GLN A 125 -9.05 -12.23 -5.32
C GLN A 125 -8.52 -11.17 -4.33
N PHE A 126 -8.03 -10.04 -4.84
CA PHE A 126 -7.59 -8.93 -4.01
C PHE A 126 -8.75 -8.23 -3.32
N GLY A 127 -8.48 -7.71 -2.12
CA GLY A 127 -9.48 -7.15 -1.22
C GLY A 127 -9.29 -5.65 -0.94
N LEU A 128 -10.09 -5.14 0.01
CA LEU A 128 -10.03 -3.77 0.51
C LEU A 128 -9.83 -3.73 2.02
N GLU A 129 -9.15 -2.70 2.50
CA GLU A 129 -9.06 -2.40 3.93
C GLU A 129 -9.69 -1.04 4.25
N ALA A 130 -10.44 -1.01 5.34
CA ALA A 130 -11.01 0.18 5.94
C ALA A 130 -10.44 0.38 7.34
N GLY A 131 -9.90 1.58 7.61
CA GLY A 131 -9.32 1.95 8.90
C GLY A 131 -10.25 2.82 9.77
N SER A 132 -11.46 3.12 9.30
CA SER A 132 -12.42 3.97 10.00
C SER A 132 -13.87 3.69 9.58
N LYS A 133 -14.83 4.13 10.40
CA LYS A 133 -16.28 3.97 10.13
C LYS A 133 -16.71 4.57 8.76
N PRO A 134 -16.29 5.79 8.37
CA PRO A 134 -16.60 6.32 7.04
C PRO A 134 -15.98 5.49 5.89
N GLU A 135 -14.76 5.00 6.09
CA GLU A 135 -14.09 4.13 5.11
C GLU A 135 -14.82 2.79 4.97
N LEU A 136 -15.30 2.21 6.07
CA LEU A 136 -16.09 0.97 6.06
C LEU A 136 -17.35 1.12 5.20
N LEU A 137 -18.08 2.22 5.33
CA LEU A 137 -19.26 2.49 4.50
C LEU A 137 -18.90 2.59 3.02
N ALA A 138 -17.81 3.27 2.68
CA ALA A 138 -17.33 3.36 1.31
C ALA A 138 -16.93 1.99 0.74
N VAL A 139 -16.25 1.17 1.53
CA VAL A 139 -15.83 -0.19 1.13
C VAL A 139 -17.03 -1.11 0.94
N ILE A 140 -17.97 -1.16 1.89
CA ILE A 140 -19.17 -2.02 1.79
C ILE A 140 -20.02 -1.63 0.58
N ALA A 141 -20.07 -0.36 0.21
CA ALA A 141 -20.81 0.12 -0.94
C ALA A 141 -20.22 -0.34 -2.29
N LEU A 142 -18.91 -0.59 -2.35
CA LEU A 142 -18.20 -0.95 -3.58
C LEU A 142 -17.90 -2.44 -3.70
N ALA A 143 -17.63 -3.13 -2.59
CA ALA A 143 -17.26 -4.53 -2.56
C ALA A 143 -18.42 -5.46 -2.97
N ASP A 144 -18.10 -6.59 -3.60
CA ASP A 144 -19.02 -7.72 -3.72
C ASP A 144 -18.85 -8.70 -2.55
N ASN A 145 -19.58 -9.81 -2.53
CA ASN A 145 -19.54 -10.76 -1.40
C ASN A 145 -18.25 -11.59 -1.37
N ASP A 146 -17.57 -11.72 -2.51
CA ASP A 146 -16.34 -12.50 -2.64
C ASP A 146 -15.10 -11.67 -2.31
N THR A 147 -15.19 -10.34 -2.41
CA THR A 147 -14.12 -9.38 -2.08
C THR A 147 -13.77 -9.48 -0.59
N PRO A 148 -12.52 -9.84 -0.22
CA PRO A 148 -12.08 -9.78 1.16
C PRO A 148 -12.06 -8.34 1.69
N ILE A 149 -12.60 -8.12 2.89
CA ILE A 149 -12.62 -6.82 3.57
C ILE A 149 -11.95 -6.94 4.93
N ILE A 150 -10.90 -6.18 5.17
CA ILE A 150 -10.22 -6.08 6.47
C ILE A 150 -10.61 -4.77 7.15
N CYS A 151 -10.93 -4.82 8.45
CA CYS A 151 -11.29 -3.60 9.20
C CYS A 151 -10.31 -3.33 10.35
N ASN A 152 -9.43 -2.37 10.15
CA ASN A 152 -8.50 -1.87 11.17
C ASN A 152 -9.05 -0.59 11.84
N GLY A 153 -8.22 0.00 12.68
CA GLY A 153 -8.52 1.26 13.37
C GLY A 153 -9.40 1.09 14.61
N PHE A 154 -9.65 2.22 15.26
CA PHE A 154 -10.51 2.31 16.44
C PHE A 154 -11.96 1.96 16.08
N LYS A 155 -12.54 1.02 16.84
CA LYS A 155 -13.93 0.58 16.66
C LYS A 155 -14.75 1.03 17.85
N ASP A 156 -15.79 1.82 17.58
CA ASP A 156 -16.89 2.05 18.52
C ASP A 156 -17.97 0.97 18.32
N ALA A 157 -18.99 0.96 19.18
CA ALA A 157 -20.08 -0.01 19.11
C ALA A 157 -20.81 0.03 17.75
N GLU A 158 -20.96 1.22 17.16
CA GLU A 158 -21.61 1.40 15.85
C GLU A 158 -20.77 0.77 14.73
N PHE A 159 -19.44 0.96 14.74
CA PHE A 159 -18.53 0.30 13.82
C PHE A 159 -18.70 -1.23 13.92
N ILE A 160 -18.63 -1.78 15.13
CA ILE A 160 -18.75 -3.23 15.35
C ILE A 160 -20.09 -3.74 14.82
N GLU A 161 -21.18 -3.05 15.13
CA GLU A 161 -22.53 -3.39 14.64
C GLU A 161 -22.60 -3.39 13.12
N MET A 162 -22.06 -2.37 12.45
CA MET A 162 -22.01 -2.32 10.98
C MET A 162 -21.23 -3.49 10.39
N VAL A 163 -20.10 -3.88 10.99
CA VAL A 163 -19.33 -5.04 10.51
C VAL A 163 -20.14 -6.33 10.66
N MET A 164 -20.80 -6.53 11.80
CA MET A 164 -21.63 -7.71 12.02
C MET A 164 -22.84 -7.75 11.07
N LEU A 165 -23.47 -6.61 10.80
CA LEU A 165 -24.54 -6.49 9.80
C LEU A 165 -24.03 -6.75 8.38
N ALA A 166 -22.85 -6.23 8.03
CA ALA A 166 -22.20 -6.50 6.75
C ALA A 166 -21.92 -8.00 6.57
N GLN A 167 -21.44 -8.66 7.62
CA GLN A 167 -21.25 -10.11 7.60
C GLN A 167 -22.59 -10.84 7.45
N LYS A 168 -23.66 -10.38 8.11
CA LYS A 168 -25.01 -10.97 8.01
C LYS A 168 -25.60 -10.90 6.60
N ILE A 169 -25.28 -9.85 5.83
CA ILE A 169 -25.69 -9.74 4.42
C ILE A 169 -24.74 -10.49 3.46
N GLY A 170 -23.75 -11.21 3.98
CA GLY A 170 -22.88 -12.10 3.21
C GLY A 170 -21.53 -11.51 2.79
N ARG A 171 -21.11 -10.35 3.33
CA ARG A 171 -19.78 -9.81 3.03
C ARG A 171 -18.69 -10.67 3.66
N ASN A 172 -17.63 -10.96 2.90
CA ASN A 172 -16.40 -11.56 3.41
C ASN A 172 -15.59 -10.50 4.18
N ILE A 173 -15.93 -10.29 5.45
CA ILE A 173 -15.39 -9.21 6.28
C ILE A 173 -14.73 -9.74 7.55
N ILE A 174 -13.56 -9.20 7.88
CA ILE A 174 -12.78 -9.56 9.08
C ILE A 174 -12.44 -8.29 9.87
N PRO A 175 -13.16 -7.99 10.97
CA PRO A 175 -12.74 -7.00 11.95
C PRO A 175 -11.47 -7.42 12.68
N VAL A 176 -10.47 -6.53 12.71
CA VAL A 176 -9.23 -6.74 13.43
C VAL A 176 -9.30 -6.08 14.80
N VAL A 177 -9.26 -6.85 15.87
CA VAL A 177 -9.22 -6.37 17.25
C VAL A 177 -7.89 -5.66 17.48
N GLU A 178 -7.95 -4.37 17.84
CA GLU A 178 -6.76 -3.55 18.12
C GLU A 178 -6.64 -3.19 19.61
N ARG A 179 -7.71 -3.38 20.39
CA ARG A 179 -7.72 -3.29 21.86
C ARG A 179 -8.47 -4.47 22.45
N TYR A 180 -7.95 -5.03 23.54
CA TYR A 180 -8.51 -6.26 24.12
C TYR A 180 -10.00 -6.13 24.47
N SER A 181 -10.45 -4.95 24.91
CA SER A 181 -11.87 -4.68 25.22
C SER A 181 -12.80 -4.85 24.01
N GLU A 182 -12.32 -4.59 22.78
CA GLU A 182 -13.11 -4.71 21.56
C GLU A 182 -13.52 -6.16 21.28
N LEU A 183 -12.74 -7.16 21.76
CA LEU A 183 -13.04 -8.57 21.53
C LEU A 183 -14.36 -8.98 22.19
N ALA A 184 -14.59 -8.54 23.43
CA ALA A 184 -15.83 -8.84 24.15
C ALA A 184 -17.03 -8.14 23.49
N GLU A 185 -16.88 -6.86 23.14
CA GLU A 185 -17.91 -6.08 22.44
C GLU A 185 -18.31 -6.71 21.10
N LEU A 186 -17.32 -7.20 20.34
CA LEU A 186 -17.52 -7.88 19.07
C LEU A 186 -18.30 -9.18 19.24
N VAL A 187 -17.89 -10.04 20.18
CA VAL A 187 -18.59 -11.31 20.44
C VAL A 187 -20.02 -11.09 20.92
N ASP A 188 -20.24 -10.13 21.82
CA ASP A 188 -21.57 -9.78 22.32
C ASP A 188 -22.47 -9.24 21.20
N CYS A 189 -21.93 -8.36 20.35
CA CYS A 189 -22.65 -7.81 19.20
C CYS A 189 -23.00 -8.92 18.17
N ALA A 190 -22.04 -9.79 17.85
CA ALA A 190 -22.24 -10.92 16.95
C ALA A 190 -23.36 -11.84 17.44
N SER A 191 -23.39 -12.13 18.75
CA SER A 191 -24.44 -12.93 19.37
C SER A 191 -25.81 -12.26 19.28
N LYS A 192 -25.91 -10.94 19.49
CA LYS A 192 -27.17 -10.19 19.38
C LYS A 192 -27.71 -10.18 17.95
N ILE A 193 -26.82 -10.04 16.97
CA ILE A 193 -27.16 -10.00 15.54
C ILE A 193 -27.44 -11.41 14.98
N GLY A 194 -26.90 -12.45 15.62
CA GLY A 194 -27.07 -13.85 15.22
C GLY A 194 -26.10 -14.26 14.12
N VAL A 195 -24.85 -13.81 14.18
CA VAL A 195 -23.77 -14.20 13.26
C VAL A 195 -22.63 -14.86 14.01
N ARG A 196 -21.96 -15.85 13.39
CA ARG A 196 -20.69 -16.39 13.88
C ARG A 196 -19.55 -15.54 13.28
N PRO A 197 -18.88 -14.69 14.06
CA PRO A 197 -18.00 -13.66 13.51
C PRO A 197 -16.69 -14.25 12.98
N ASN A 198 -16.15 -13.66 11.91
CA ASN A 198 -14.73 -13.80 11.62
C ASN A 198 -13.98 -12.74 12.43
N ILE A 199 -12.86 -13.09 13.06
CA ILE A 199 -12.11 -12.20 13.94
C ILE A 199 -10.65 -12.21 13.54
N GLY A 200 -10.10 -11.01 13.35
CA GLY A 200 -8.67 -10.78 13.32
C GLY A 200 -8.17 -10.20 14.63
N MET A 201 -6.88 -10.35 14.93
CA MET A 201 -6.25 -9.64 16.05
C MET A 201 -4.93 -9.03 15.60
N ARG A 202 -4.73 -7.76 15.94
CA ARG A 202 -3.48 -7.05 15.64
C ARG A 202 -2.47 -7.28 16.74
N MET A 203 -1.28 -7.78 16.39
CA MET A 203 -0.16 -7.94 17.30
C MET A 203 0.67 -6.65 17.41
N LYS A 204 1.12 -6.33 18.63
CA LYS A 204 2.22 -5.40 18.87
C LYS A 204 3.56 -6.10 18.69
N LEU A 205 4.36 -5.60 17.74
CA LEU A 205 5.73 -6.04 17.56
C LEU A 205 6.63 -5.51 18.68
N ALA A 206 7.52 -6.36 19.20
CA ALA A 206 8.66 -5.95 19.99
C ALA A 206 9.73 -5.31 19.08
N ALA A 207 9.84 -5.77 17.83
CA ALA A 207 10.64 -5.11 16.79
C ALA A 207 10.20 -3.66 16.59
N LYS A 208 11.15 -2.72 16.67
CA LYS A 208 10.90 -1.28 16.49
C LYS A 208 10.53 -0.95 15.03
N GLY A 209 9.61 0.00 14.84
CA GLY A 209 9.37 0.62 13.54
C GLY A 209 10.55 1.51 13.10
N SER A 210 10.65 1.83 11.81
CA SER A 210 11.70 2.69 11.25
C SER A 210 11.15 4.00 10.66
N GLY A 211 12.00 5.01 10.52
CA GLY A 211 11.69 6.28 9.85
C GLY A 211 10.73 7.21 10.61
N ARG A 212 10.17 8.21 9.91
CA ARG A 212 9.24 9.22 10.46
C ARG A 212 7.99 8.62 11.14
N TRP A 213 7.69 7.35 10.88
CA TRP A 213 6.50 6.64 11.37
C TRP A 213 6.78 5.72 12.57
N HIS A 214 7.96 5.80 13.21
CA HIS A 214 8.32 4.98 14.37
C HIS A 214 7.26 5.00 15.49
N ALA A 215 6.51 6.09 15.67
CA ALA A 215 5.46 6.18 16.71
C ALA A 215 4.23 5.29 16.44
N SER A 216 4.02 4.88 15.18
CA SER A 216 2.87 4.05 14.76
C SER A 216 3.11 2.54 14.88
N ALA A 217 4.35 2.12 15.15
CA ALA A 217 4.78 0.72 15.18
C ALA A 217 5.62 0.39 16.41
N GLY A 218 5.73 -0.91 16.70
CA GLY A 218 6.43 -1.43 17.87
C GLY A 218 5.60 -1.37 19.17
N PHE A 219 6.23 -1.74 20.30
CA PHE A 219 5.58 -1.90 21.61
C PHE A 219 4.87 -0.64 22.13
N ARG A 220 5.31 0.56 21.71
CA ARG A 220 4.71 1.86 22.09
C ARG A 220 3.56 2.30 21.18
N SER A 221 3.17 1.51 20.19
CA SER A 221 2.04 1.83 19.33
C SER A 221 0.75 1.91 20.15
N LYS A 222 -0.12 2.86 19.77
CA LYS A 222 -1.46 3.02 20.37
C LYS A 222 -2.38 1.85 20.07
N PHE A 223 -2.08 1.08 19.01
CA PHE A 223 -2.92 0.00 18.51
C PHE A 223 -2.21 -1.35 18.62
N GLY A 224 -3.01 -2.40 18.75
CA GLY A 224 -2.55 -3.78 18.82
C GLY A 224 -2.46 -4.32 20.24
N LEU A 225 -2.49 -5.64 20.30
CA LEU A 225 -2.44 -6.44 21.51
C LEU A 225 -1.00 -6.87 21.77
N SER A 226 -0.57 -6.76 23.03
CA SER A 226 0.62 -7.46 23.50
C SER A 226 0.44 -8.98 23.38
N VAL A 227 1.54 -9.74 23.40
CA VAL A 227 1.47 -11.21 23.36
C VAL A 227 0.61 -11.76 24.49
N SER A 228 0.65 -11.17 25.69
CA SER A 228 -0.20 -11.59 26.80
C SER A 228 -1.69 -11.32 26.57
N GLU A 229 -2.04 -10.19 25.94
CA GLU A 229 -3.42 -9.89 25.53
C GLU A 229 -3.90 -10.82 24.40
N LEU A 230 -3.03 -11.17 23.45
CA LEU A 230 -3.35 -12.16 22.42
C LEU A 230 -3.66 -13.53 23.03
N MET A 231 -2.83 -14.00 23.97
CA MET A 231 -3.07 -15.28 24.64
C MET A 231 -4.38 -15.26 25.43
N LYS A 232 -4.67 -14.18 26.16
CA LYS A 232 -5.98 -13.99 26.81
C LYS A 232 -7.14 -14.01 25.81
N GLY A 233 -6.94 -13.44 24.62
CA GLY A 233 -7.94 -13.42 23.56
C GLY A 233 -8.25 -14.82 23.02
N VAL A 234 -7.21 -15.65 22.85
CA VAL A 234 -7.38 -17.07 22.50
C VAL A 234 -8.15 -17.81 23.59
N ASP A 235 -7.75 -17.67 24.85
CA ASP A 235 -8.41 -18.34 25.98
C ASP A 235 -9.89 -17.91 26.09
N PHE A 236 -10.17 -16.61 25.94
CA PHE A 236 -11.52 -16.04 25.95
C PHE A 236 -12.44 -16.63 24.87
N LEU A 237 -11.91 -16.86 23.66
CA LEU A 237 -12.64 -17.48 22.55
C LEU A 237 -12.79 -18.99 22.75
N ALA A 238 -11.77 -19.67 23.28
CA ALA A 238 -11.83 -21.10 23.58
C ALA A 238 -12.90 -21.43 24.62
N GLU A 239 -13.00 -20.65 25.70
CA GLU A 239 -14.06 -20.76 26.73
C GLU A 239 -15.47 -20.66 26.15
N ARG A 240 -15.62 -20.03 24.98
CA ARG A 240 -16.91 -19.83 24.28
C ARG A 240 -17.11 -20.78 23.10
N ASN A 241 -16.21 -21.74 22.88
CA ASN A 241 -16.19 -22.60 21.70
C ASN A 241 -16.16 -21.78 20.39
N MET A 242 -15.31 -20.74 20.35
CA MET A 242 -15.16 -19.80 19.22
C MET A 242 -13.72 -19.71 18.72
N SER A 243 -12.87 -20.71 19.00
CA SER A 243 -11.47 -20.68 18.55
C SER A 243 -11.33 -20.64 17.02
N ASP A 244 -12.29 -21.21 16.28
CA ASP A 244 -12.41 -21.16 14.82
C ASP A 244 -12.75 -19.76 14.27
N CYS A 245 -13.28 -18.87 15.11
CA CYS A 245 -13.57 -17.49 14.73
C CYS A 245 -12.31 -16.65 14.62
N PHE A 246 -11.22 -17.00 15.34
CA PHE A 246 -9.95 -16.27 15.24
C PHE A 246 -9.18 -16.73 14.00
N GLN A 247 -9.38 -16.00 12.89
CA GLN A 247 -8.93 -16.41 11.56
C GLN A 247 -7.72 -15.64 11.03
N LEU A 248 -7.43 -14.45 11.57
CA LEU A 248 -6.41 -13.56 11.01
C LEU A 248 -5.49 -12.97 12.08
N LEU A 249 -4.19 -13.20 11.96
CA LEU A 249 -3.18 -12.46 12.73
C LEU A 249 -2.65 -11.31 11.87
N HIS A 250 -2.76 -10.09 12.36
CA HIS A 250 -2.31 -8.88 11.65
C HIS A 250 -1.16 -8.22 12.39
N PHE A 251 -0.20 -7.63 11.67
CA PHE A 251 0.71 -6.64 12.22
C PHE A 251 0.98 -5.53 11.21
N HIS A 252 1.44 -4.38 11.70
CA HIS A 252 1.79 -3.26 10.84
C HIS A 252 3.01 -2.50 11.37
N GLN A 253 4.04 -2.38 10.53
CA GLN A 253 5.30 -1.69 10.86
C GLN A 253 5.29 -0.19 10.55
N GLY A 254 4.25 0.31 9.89
CA GLY A 254 4.16 1.66 9.37
C GLY A 254 4.32 1.68 7.84
N SER A 255 4.31 2.89 7.28
CA SER A 255 4.45 3.12 5.83
C SER A 255 5.91 3.41 5.47
N GLN A 256 6.31 3.06 4.24
CA GLN A 256 7.63 3.38 3.67
C GLN A 256 8.77 2.82 4.54
N ILE A 257 8.80 1.50 4.71
CA ILE A 257 9.91 0.85 5.39
C ILE A 257 11.09 0.83 4.44
N THR A 258 12.14 1.60 4.74
CA THR A 258 13.26 1.83 3.82
C THR A 258 14.31 0.73 3.84
N ASN A 259 14.34 -0.09 4.90
CA ASN A 259 15.34 -1.13 5.12
C ASN A 259 14.70 -2.50 5.30
N ILE A 260 15.03 -3.43 4.40
CA ILE A 260 14.52 -4.81 4.40
C ILE A 260 14.77 -5.57 5.71
N ARG A 261 15.84 -5.24 6.45
CA ARG A 261 16.16 -5.88 7.73
C ARG A 261 15.06 -5.67 8.78
N HIS A 262 14.37 -4.53 8.75
CA HIS A 262 13.25 -4.27 9.66
C HIS A 262 12.06 -5.18 9.35
N ILE A 263 11.80 -5.42 8.06
CA ILE A 263 10.74 -6.32 7.60
C ILE A 263 11.02 -7.74 8.06
N LYS A 264 12.25 -8.25 7.83
CA LYS A 264 12.67 -9.59 8.30
C LYS A 264 12.52 -9.76 9.81
N ALA A 265 12.89 -8.74 10.59
CA ALA A 265 12.78 -8.81 12.04
C ALA A 265 11.32 -8.96 12.50
N ALA A 266 10.39 -8.21 11.91
CA ALA A 266 8.97 -8.32 12.24
C ALA A 266 8.36 -9.64 11.76
N LEU A 267 8.72 -10.12 10.56
CA LEU A 267 8.26 -11.41 10.05
C LEU A 267 8.66 -12.58 10.94
N ASN A 268 9.92 -12.59 11.40
CA ASN A 268 10.39 -13.63 12.32
C ASN A 268 9.62 -13.63 13.65
N GLU A 269 9.29 -12.45 14.16
CA GLU A 269 8.52 -12.32 15.40
C GLU A 269 7.07 -12.78 15.19
N SER A 270 6.40 -12.26 14.16
CA SER A 270 4.99 -12.53 13.89
C SER A 270 4.73 -13.97 13.45
N ALA A 271 5.60 -14.58 12.64
CA ALA A 271 5.45 -15.98 12.25
C ALA A 271 5.57 -16.94 13.45
N ARG A 272 6.46 -16.63 14.41
CA ARG A 272 6.58 -17.41 15.65
C ARG A 272 5.32 -17.29 16.51
N VAL A 273 4.79 -16.09 16.64
CA VAL A 273 3.52 -15.88 17.38
C VAL A 273 2.37 -16.58 16.67
N TYR A 274 2.28 -16.49 15.34
CA TYR A 274 1.28 -17.18 14.52
C TYR A 274 1.25 -18.69 14.82
N VAL A 275 2.40 -19.35 14.74
CA VAL A 275 2.54 -20.79 15.01
C VAL A 275 2.09 -21.15 16.43
N GLU A 276 2.49 -20.36 17.44
CA GLU A 276 2.12 -20.63 18.83
C GLU A 276 0.62 -20.44 19.08
N LEU A 277 -0.02 -19.50 18.40
CA LEU A 277 -1.48 -19.33 18.45
C LEU A 277 -2.21 -20.51 17.78
N VAL A 278 -1.71 -21.01 16.64
CA VAL A 278 -2.26 -22.21 15.97
C VAL A 278 -2.15 -23.43 16.87
N LYS A 279 -0.99 -23.68 17.50
CA LYS A 279 -0.80 -24.81 18.43
C LYS A 279 -1.72 -24.75 19.65
N ARG A 280 -2.17 -23.56 20.04
CA ARG A 280 -3.17 -23.35 21.10
C ARG A 280 -4.62 -23.51 20.62
N GLY A 281 -4.83 -23.85 19.35
CA GLY A 281 -6.14 -24.17 18.79
C GLY A 281 -6.85 -23.00 18.11
N ALA A 282 -6.17 -21.87 17.87
CA ALA A 282 -6.74 -20.79 17.07
C ALA A 282 -6.95 -21.24 15.61
N GLY A 283 -8.12 -20.95 15.04
CA GLY A 283 -8.49 -21.27 13.66
C GLY A 283 -7.86 -20.35 12.61
N LEU A 284 -6.60 -19.95 12.83
CA LEU A 284 -5.90 -18.98 11.98
C LEU A 284 -5.71 -19.52 10.57
N LYS A 285 -6.12 -18.73 9.58
CA LYS A 285 -5.97 -18.99 8.14
C LYS A 285 -5.10 -17.95 7.46
N PHE A 286 -5.08 -16.73 8.01
CA PHE A 286 -4.44 -15.58 7.40
C PHE A 286 -3.34 -15.03 8.29
N LEU A 287 -2.21 -14.72 7.67
CA LEU A 287 -1.16 -13.88 8.25
C LEU A 287 -1.07 -12.61 7.41
N ASP A 288 -1.55 -11.51 7.99
CA ASP A 288 -1.51 -10.20 7.37
C ASP A 288 -0.29 -9.42 7.85
N VAL A 289 0.63 -9.16 6.92
CA VAL A 289 1.88 -8.44 7.19
C VAL A 289 1.70 -6.92 7.12
N GLY A 290 0.48 -6.46 6.84
CA GLY A 290 0.11 -5.06 6.73
C GLY A 290 0.81 -4.37 5.55
N GLY A 291 0.81 -3.04 5.59
CA GLY A 291 1.58 -2.23 4.66
C GLY A 291 3.06 -2.13 5.03
N GLY A 292 3.81 -1.37 4.26
CA GLY A 292 5.22 -1.07 4.56
C GLY A 292 6.14 -1.18 3.36
N LEU A 293 5.73 -1.95 2.34
CA LEU A 293 6.37 -1.97 1.03
C LEU A 293 6.56 -0.54 0.52
N GLY A 294 7.83 -0.12 0.46
CA GLY A 294 8.20 1.24 0.11
C GLY A 294 8.28 1.46 -1.39
N VAL A 295 8.44 2.73 -1.74
CA VAL A 295 8.60 3.20 -3.11
C VAL A 295 9.90 4.00 -3.18
N ASP A 296 10.70 3.73 -4.21
CA ASP A 296 11.92 4.49 -4.48
C ASP A 296 11.56 5.82 -5.19
N TYR A 297 11.37 6.89 -4.42
CA TYR A 297 10.95 8.18 -4.96
C TYR A 297 12.11 8.98 -5.58
N ASP A 298 13.33 8.79 -5.08
CA ASP A 298 14.53 9.50 -5.58
C ASP A 298 15.39 8.66 -6.52
N GLY A 299 15.14 7.34 -6.61
CA GLY A 299 15.87 6.44 -7.51
C GLY A 299 17.23 5.99 -6.97
N SER A 300 17.55 6.31 -5.71
CA SER A 300 18.86 6.03 -5.12
C SER A 300 19.04 4.57 -4.68
N GLN A 301 17.94 3.82 -4.53
CA GLN A 301 17.91 2.47 -3.95
C GLN A 301 18.64 2.36 -2.61
N THR A 302 18.46 3.36 -1.75
CA THR A 302 19.11 3.45 -0.44
C THR A 302 18.12 3.23 0.70
N ASN A 303 18.61 3.15 1.94
CA ASN A 303 17.75 3.15 3.13
C ASN A 303 17.33 4.57 3.58
N PHE A 304 17.53 5.59 2.74
CA PHE A 304 17.12 6.97 2.99
C PHE A 304 15.59 7.11 3.01
N GLU A 305 15.07 8.16 3.66
CA GLU A 305 13.63 8.31 3.96
C GLU A 305 12.71 8.28 2.72
N SER A 306 13.23 8.70 1.56
CA SER A 306 12.52 8.75 0.29
C SER A 306 12.82 7.57 -0.64
N SER A 307 13.56 6.56 -0.18
CA SER A 307 13.99 5.42 -0.99
C SER A 307 13.75 4.07 -0.27
N VAL A 308 14.15 2.98 -0.92
CA VAL A 308 14.19 1.63 -0.35
C VAL A 308 15.45 0.89 -0.79
N ASN A 309 16.03 0.09 0.10
CA ASN A 309 17.21 -0.73 -0.21
C ASN A 309 16.87 -2.16 -0.67
N TYR A 310 15.68 -2.35 -1.23
CA TYR A 310 15.18 -3.64 -1.67
C TYR A 310 14.22 -3.52 -2.84
N THR A 311 14.12 -4.59 -3.61
CA THR A 311 13.17 -4.73 -4.72
C THR A 311 11.85 -5.37 -4.27
N LEU A 312 10.82 -5.27 -5.10
CA LEU A 312 9.55 -5.96 -4.88
C LEU A 312 9.73 -7.49 -4.80
N GLN A 313 10.61 -8.07 -5.61
CA GLN A 313 10.86 -9.50 -5.60
C GLN A 313 11.58 -9.95 -4.33
N GLU A 314 12.59 -9.20 -3.87
CA GLU A 314 13.26 -9.47 -2.60
C GLU A 314 12.29 -9.39 -1.42
N TYR A 315 11.41 -8.37 -1.41
CA TYR A 315 10.36 -8.27 -0.39
C TYR A 315 9.45 -9.50 -0.39
N ALA A 316 8.95 -9.93 -1.55
CA ALA A 316 8.10 -11.11 -1.66
C ALA A 316 8.81 -12.39 -1.21
N ASN A 317 10.06 -12.59 -1.65
CA ASN A 317 10.89 -13.72 -1.25
C ASN A 317 11.09 -13.76 0.27
N ASP A 318 11.43 -12.63 0.88
CA ASP A 318 11.66 -12.55 2.31
C ASP A 318 10.37 -12.85 3.11
N VAL A 319 9.22 -12.30 2.70
CA VAL A 319 7.93 -12.58 3.34
C VAL A 319 7.60 -14.07 3.26
N VAL A 320 7.65 -14.67 2.08
CA VAL A 320 7.30 -16.09 1.87
C VAL A 320 8.26 -17.00 2.63
N CYS A 321 9.58 -16.85 2.43
CA CYS A 321 10.58 -17.73 3.02
C CYS A 321 10.57 -17.67 4.56
N HIS A 322 10.42 -16.50 5.16
CA HIS A 322 10.38 -16.39 6.62
C HIS A 322 9.14 -17.06 7.22
N VAL A 323 7.96 -16.86 6.61
CA VAL A 323 6.72 -17.49 7.08
C VAL A 323 6.80 -19.00 6.89
N GLN A 324 7.28 -19.45 5.72
CA GLN A 324 7.46 -20.86 5.40
C GLN A 324 8.34 -21.58 6.41
N ASN A 325 9.58 -21.11 6.60
CA ASN A 325 10.55 -21.79 7.46
C ASN A 325 10.01 -21.98 8.88
N VAL A 326 9.34 -20.97 9.43
CA VAL A 326 8.78 -21.05 10.79
C VAL A 326 7.58 -22.00 10.86
N CYS A 327 6.75 -22.06 9.81
CA CYS A 327 5.62 -23.00 9.73
C CYS A 327 6.11 -24.44 9.58
N ASP A 328 7.07 -24.67 8.67
CA ASP A 328 7.70 -25.98 8.42
C ASP A 328 8.37 -26.52 9.68
N ASP A 329 9.21 -25.72 10.34
CA ASP A 329 9.88 -26.09 11.60
C ASP A 329 8.90 -26.49 12.70
N ALA A 330 7.68 -25.94 12.66
CA ALA A 330 6.65 -26.17 13.65
C ALA A 330 5.60 -27.22 13.25
N GLY A 331 5.66 -27.74 12.02
CA GLY A 331 4.64 -28.64 11.47
C GLY A 331 3.25 -28.00 11.34
N VAL A 332 3.19 -26.69 11.12
CA VAL A 332 1.95 -25.92 10.96
C VAL A 332 1.68 -25.65 9.48
N GLN A 333 0.42 -25.72 9.05
CA GLN A 333 0.05 -25.39 7.67
C GLN A 333 0.37 -23.93 7.34
N HIS A 334 0.83 -23.70 6.12
CA HIS A 334 1.14 -22.36 5.63
C HIS A 334 -0.14 -21.49 5.56
N PRO A 335 -0.17 -20.30 6.18
CA PRO A 335 -1.31 -19.40 6.04
C PRO A 335 -1.43 -18.85 4.62
N THR A 336 -2.61 -18.32 4.30
CA THR A 336 -2.70 -17.32 3.23
C THR A 336 -2.01 -16.04 3.70
N ILE A 337 -1.02 -15.58 2.94
CA ILE A 337 -0.30 -14.33 3.23
C ILE A 337 -1.11 -13.16 2.67
N MET A 338 -1.37 -12.17 3.53
CA MET A 338 -1.99 -10.90 3.15
C MET A 338 -1.00 -9.75 3.27
N THR A 339 -1.05 -8.80 2.34
CA THR A 339 -0.29 -7.54 2.43
C THR A 339 -1.19 -6.36 2.16
N GLU A 340 -1.00 -5.25 2.88
CA GLU A 340 -1.74 -3.99 2.69
C GLU A 340 -0.92 -2.92 1.94
N SER A 341 -0.37 -3.29 0.78
CA SER A 341 0.65 -2.53 0.04
C SER A 341 0.12 -1.31 -0.74
N GLY A 342 -0.75 -0.49 -0.14
CA GLY A 342 -1.48 0.58 -0.84
C GLY A 342 -0.58 1.61 -1.54
N ARG A 343 0.47 2.10 -0.86
CA ARG A 343 1.43 3.08 -1.46
C ARG A 343 2.09 2.51 -2.71
N ALA A 344 2.53 1.25 -2.65
CA ALA A 344 3.22 0.58 -3.75
C ALA A 344 2.31 0.34 -4.97
N VAL A 345 0.99 0.30 -4.77
CA VAL A 345 -0.02 0.22 -5.83
C VAL A 345 -0.19 1.57 -6.52
N VAL A 346 -0.39 2.65 -5.76
CA VAL A 346 -0.86 3.93 -6.33
C VAL A 346 0.23 4.97 -6.59
N ALA A 347 1.47 4.79 -6.14
CA ALA A 347 2.47 5.86 -6.20
C ALA A 347 2.73 6.42 -7.62
N TYR A 348 2.78 5.56 -8.63
CA TYR A 348 3.15 5.94 -10.00
C TYR A 348 1.96 6.33 -10.89
N HIS A 349 0.72 6.10 -10.44
CA HIS A 349 -0.46 6.18 -11.32
C HIS A 349 -0.95 7.61 -11.58
N SER A 350 -0.43 8.63 -10.90
CA SER A 350 -0.97 9.98 -10.97
C SER A 350 0.10 11.03 -11.09
N MET A 351 -0.17 12.08 -11.87
CA MET A 351 0.76 13.17 -12.13
C MET A 351 0.02 14.51 -12.08
N LEU A 352 0.50 15.44 -11.26
CA LEU A 352 0.03 16.81 -11.24
C LEU A 352 0.85 17.62 -12.25
N VAL A 353 0.16 18.29 -13.17
CA VAL A 353 0.77 19.15 -14.19
C VAL A 353 0.24 20.57 -14.00
N PHE A 354 1.13 21.54 -13.95
CA PHE A 354 0.82 22.96 -13.85
C PHE A 354 1.85 23.77 -14.64
N ASN A 355 1.47 24.97 -15.06
CA ASN A 355 2.35 25.88 -15.78
C ASN A 355 3.11 26.81 -14.83
N VAL A 356 4.20 27.39 -15.35
CA VAL A 356 4.90 28.48 -14.71
C VAL A 356 4.25 29.79 -15.14
N LEU A 357 3.62 30.50 -14.20
CA LEU A 357 2.91 31.76 -14.48
C LEU A 357 3.87 32.95 -14.65
N GLY A 358 5.07 32.87 -14.08
CA GLY A 358 6.08 33.91 -14.16
C GLY A 358 7.41 33.45 -13.61
N VAL A 359 8.48 34.11 -14.06
CA VAL A 359 9.85 33.89 -13.61
C VAL A 359 10.41 35.21 -13.12
N SER A 360 11.10 35.20 -11.99
CA SER A 360 11.85 36.36 -11.49
C SER A 360 13.34 36.08 -11.68
N GLU A 361 13.98 36.79 -12.61
CA GLU A 361 15.42 36.68 -12.84
C GLU A 361 16.14 37.87 -12.21
N GLN A 362 17.22 37.60 -11.47
CA GLN A 362 18.20 38.64 -11.13
C GLN A 362 19.19 38.74 -12.27
N THR A 363 19.01 39.75 -13.12
CA THR A 363 19.99 40.13 -14.13
C THR A 363 21.11 40.94 -13.45
N ASN A 364 22.36 40.70 -13.83
CA ASN A 364 23.52 41.46 -13.33
C ASN A 364 23.52 42.94 -13.78
N ASP A 365 22.56 43.35 -14.61
CA ASP A 365 22.42 44.70 -15.17
C ASP A 365 21.19 45.47 -14.62
N GLY A 366 20.44 44.90 -13.67
CA GLY A 366 19.28 45.55 -13.07
C GLY A 366 18.08 45.74 -14.01
N SER A 367 18.10 45.09 -15.17
CA SER A 367 16.97 45.09 -16.10
C SER A 367 15.97 44.00 -15.74
N ILE A 368 14.72 44.37 -15.49
CA ILE A 368 13.61 43.41 -15.32
C ILE A 368 13.30 42.88 -16.72
N GLY A 369 13.60 41.61 -16.98
CA GLY A 369 13.23 40.96 -18.24
C GLY A 369 11.70 40.89 -18.39
N ASP A 370 11.21 41.17 -19.60
CA ASP A 370 9.79 41.00 -19.90
C ASP A 370 9.41 39.51 -19.82
N PRO A 371 8.22 39.17 -19.29
CA PRO A 371 7.75 37.80 -19.29
C PRO A 371 7.69 37.26 -20.74
N PRO A 372 7.92 35.96 -20.95
CA PRO A 372 7.89 35.38 -22.29
C PRO A 372 6.56 35.67 -23.00
N PRO A 373 6.52 35.76 -24.35
CA PRO A 373 5.34 36.18 -25.10
C PRO A 373 4.05 35.39 -24.81
N ASN A 374 4.22 34.17 -24.28
CA ASN A 374 3.15 33.23 -23.97
C ASN A 374 2.87 33.09 -22.46
N ALA A 375 3.39 33.98 -21.62
CA ALA A 375 3.11 33.95 -20.18
C ALA A 375 1.62 34.23 -19.92
N GLU A 376 0.96 33.31 -19.23
CA GLU A 376 -0.43 33.51 -18.80
C GLU A 376 -0.51 34.69 -17.83
N LYS A 377 -1.45 35.60 -18.09
CA LYS A 377 -1.73 36.70 -17.18
C LYS A 377 -2.59 36.19 -16.02
N PRO A 378 -2.35 36.67 -14.79
CA PRO A 378 -3.20 36.34 -13.65
C PRO A 378 -4.66 36.70 -13.97
N VAL A 379 -5.57 35.77 -13.69
CA VAL A 379 -7.01 36.03 -13.75
C VAL A 379 -7.35 37.00 -12.61
N GLN A 380 -7.96 38.14 -12.95
CA GLN A 380 -8.44 39.13 -11.97
C GLN A 380 -9.64 38.63 -11.18
#